data_AF-A0A1F5C7N7-F1
#
_entry.id   AF-A0A1F5C7N7-F1
#
_cell.length_a   1.000
_cell.length_b   1.000
_cell.length_c   1.000
_cell.angle_alpha   90.00
_cell.angle_beta   90.00
_cell.angle_gamma   90.00
#
_symmetry.space_group_name_H-M   'P 1'
#
loop_
_entity.id
_entity.type
_entity.pdbx_description
1 polymer ?
#
loop_
_entity_poly.entity_id
_entity_poly.type
_entity_poly.pdbx_seq_one_letter_code
_entity_poly.pdbx_strand_id
1 'polypeptide(L)'
;MRRKGLIVLGAVAVLFILISLQSCKPTPEKGLLRAYFSAISMKDTTTMSKMAIEPASIDAASWQIVSVSEEKIDPTNLVEQGKAELEFKKKLEEHVGPVMDAEDALYGAQEEQKAARTGGAKAAAKKKVDEMQAKFDQEREVHRQLQRDYNEAKAAAQKERDISIFSLDARDIPNIMDLTGTVHTKDVDVKITGKDGQAQTYRFNLRRYELKDEAANLARRGRWIIVKYEPVA
;
A
#
# COMPACT_ATOMS: atom_id res chain seq x y z
N MET A 1 -14.24 28.07 -60.34
CA MET A 1 -13.69 28.06 -58.97
C MET A 1 -14.58 27.29 -57.97
N ARG A 2 -14.97 26.02 -58.25
CA ARG A 2 -15.97 25.29 -57.42
C ARG A 2 -15.50 23.98 -56.78
N ARG A 3 -14.28 23.52 -57.06
CA ARG A 3 -13.77 22.22 -56.54
C ARG A 3 -12.88 22.32 -55.31
N LYS A 4 -12.29 23.50 -55.02
CA LYS A 4 -11.39 23.69 -53.86
C LYS A 4 -12.15 23.96 -52.55
N GLY A 5 -13.35 24.56 -52.61
CA GLY A 5 -14.17 24.88 -51.41
C GLY A 5 -14.81 23.66 -50.73
N LEU A 6 -15.20 22.63 -51.51
CA LEU A 6 -15.81 21.41 -50.96
C LEU A 6 -14.81 20.53 -50.19
N ILE A 7 -13.54 20.54 -50.59
CA ILE A 7 -12.47 19.77 -49.93
C ILE A 7 -12.11 20.40 -48.58
N VAL A 8 -12.10 21.73 -48.49
CA VAL A 8 -11.82 22.44 -47.23
C VAL A 8 -12.98 22.30 -46.24
N LEU A 9 -14.23 22.36 -46.69
CA LEU A 9 -15.41 22.13 -45.84
C LEU A 9 -15.50 20.67 -45.33
N GLY A 10 -15.15 19.68 -46.18
CA GLY A 10 -15.10 18.28 -45.77
C GLY A 10 -13.98 17.98 -44.78
N ALA A 11 -12.79 18.59 -44.95
CA ALA A 11 -11.67 18.41 -44.05
C ALA A 11 -11.93 19.02 -42.65
N VAL A 12 -12.60 20.18 -42.59
CA VAL A 12 -12.97 20.81 -41.30
C VAL A 12 -14.05 20.01 -40.57
N ALA A 13 -15.02 19.41 -41.29
CA ALA A 13 -16.04 18.56 -40.70
C ALA A 13 -15.45 17.25 -40.13
N VAL A 14 -14.50 16.63 -40.84
CA VAL A 14 -13.81 15.41 -40.37
C VAL A 14 -12.92 15.73 -39.15
N LEU A 15 -12.27 16.90 -39.12
CA LEU A 15 -11.48 17.35 -37.97
C LEU A 15 -12.36 17.62 -36.73
N PHE A 16 -13.56 18.16 -36.90
CA PHE A 16 -14.52 18.38 -35.80
C PHE A 16 -15.09 17.06 -35.23
N ILE A 17 -15.28 16.04 -36.08
CA ILE A 17 -15.73 14.70 -35.66
C ILE A 17 -14.61 13.94 -34.92
N LEU A 18 -13.35 14.14 -35.30
CA LEU A 18 -12.21 13.51 -34.62
C LEU A 18 -11.94 14.13 -33.23
N ILE A 19 -12.27 15.41 -33.01
CA ILE A 19 -12.10 16.06 -31.71
C ILE A 19 -13.20 15.66 -30.72
N SER A 20 -14.43 15.42 -31.18
CA SER A 20 -15.55 15.02 -30.30
C SER A 20 -15.45 13.57 -29.80
N LEU A 21 -14.65 12.71 -30.45
CA LEU A 21 -14.40 11.33 -30.02
C LEU A 21 -13.40 11.20 -28.85
N GLN A 22 -12.70 12.28 -28.47
CA GLN A 22 -11.84 12.28 -27.27
C GLN A 22 -12.64 12.45 -25.96
N SER A 23 -13.93 12.77 -26.02
CA SER A 23 -14.78 13.01 -24.84
C SER A 23 -15.40 11.74 -24.22
N CYS A 24 -15.09 10.55 -24.74
CA CYS A 24 -15.56 9.27 -24.20
C CYS A 24 -14.49 8.53 -23.38
N LYS A 25 -13.61 9.25 -22.68
CA LYS A 25 -12.91 8.63 -21.54
C LYS A 25 -13.92 8.59 -20.37
N PRO A 26 -14.27 7.41 -19.84
CA PRO A 26 -15.08 7.37 -18.62
C PRO A 26 -14.32 8.18 -17.55
N THR A 27 -15.00 9.14 -16.92
CA THR A 27 -14.47 9.90 -15.80
C THR A 27 -14.98 9.29 -14.48
N PRO A 28 -14.44 8.13 -14.04
CA PRO A 28 -14.88 7.47 -12.81
C PRO A 28 -14.66 8.37 -11.58
N GLU A 29 -13.73 9.31 -11.67
CA GLU A 29 -13.33 10.22 -10.60
C GLU A 29 -14.50 11.11 -10.18
N LYS A 30 -15.23 11.66 -11.16
CA LYS A 30 -16.36 12.55 -10.90
C LYS A 30 -17.52 11.84 -10.19
N GLY A 31 -17.79 10.59 -10.58
CA GLY A 31 -18.82 9.77 -9.95
C GLY A 31 -18.47 9.40 -8.51
N LEU A 32 -17.25 8.91 -8.30
CA LEU A 32 -16.75 8.51 -6.99
C LEU A 32 -16.68 9.69 -6.02
N LEU A 33 -16.07 10.81 -6.42
CA LEU A 33 -15.94 11.99 -5.56
C LEU A 33 -17.31 12.60 -5.25
N ARG A 34 -18.24 12.62 -6.21
CA ARG A 34 -19.60 13.10 -5.94
C ARG A 34 -20.33 12.26 -4.91
N ALA A 35 -20.26 10.94 -5.01
CA ALA A 35 -20.85 10.04 -4.01
C ALA A 35 -20.18 10.22 -2.64
N TYR A 36 -18.85 10.35 -2.61
CA TYR A 36 -18.06 10.56 -1.40
C TYR A 36 -18.42 11.87 -0.68
N PHE A 37 -18.40 13.01 -1.37
CA PHE A 37 -18.79 14.29 -0.77
C PHE A 37 -20.27 14.36 -0.40
N SER A 38 -21.15 13.66 -1.13
CA SER A 38 -22.54 13.50 -0.72
C SER A 38 -22.64 12.76 0.62
N ALA A 39 -21.91 11.66 0.79
CA ALA A 39 -21.88 10.91 2.05
C ALA A 39 -21.31 11.74 3.21
N ILE A 40 -20.27 12.55 2.95
CA ILE A 40 -19.73 13.52 3.93
C ILE A 40 -20.83 14.50 4.37
N SER A 41 -21.56 15.10 3.42
CA SER A 41 -22.61 16.08 3.73
C SER A 41 -23.75 15.49 4.56
N MET A 42 -24.07 14.21 4.34
CA MET A 42 -25.09 13.46 5.07
C MET A 42 -24.57 12.84 6.38
N LYS A 43 -23.27 13.00 6.70
CA LYS A 43 -22.58 12.33 7.82
C LYS A 43 -22.75 10.80 7.79
N ASP A 44 -22.86 10.21 6.60
CA ASP A 44 -23.03 8.78 6.40
C ASP A 44 -21.68 8.08 6.35
N THR A 45 -21.20 7.68 7.53
CA THR A 45 -19.93 6.96 7.70
C THR A 45 -19.93 5.58 7.04
N THR A 46 -21.10 4.95 6.90
CA THR A 46 -21.23 3.61 6.29
C THR A 46 -21.05 3.67 4.78
N THR A 47 -21.55 4.73 4.14
CA THR A 47 -21.33 4.93 2.71
C THR A 47 -19.91 5.42 2.43
N MET A 48 -19.33 6.28 3.27
CA MET A 48 -17.92 6.70 3.13
C MET A 48 -16.95 5.53 3.21
N SER A 49 -17.14 4.62 4.17
CA SER A 49 -16.26 3.45 4.38
C SER A 49 -16.35 2.41 3.26
N LYS A 50 -17.31 2.49 2.35
CA LYS A 50 -17.38 1.65 1.13
C LYS A 50 -16.62 2.23 -0.05
N MET A 51 -16.22 3.50 0.02
CA MET A 51 -15.54 4.22 -1.06
C MET A 51 -14.09 4.58 -0.72
N ALA A 52 -13.78 4.80 0.56
CA ALA A 52 -12.46 5.18 1.02
C ALA A 52 -11.93 4.20 2.07
N ILE A 53 -10.65 3.83 1.96
CA ILE A 53 -9.93 3.02 2.94
C ILE A 53 -9.79 3.80 4.26
N GLU A 54 -9.46 5.08 4.15
CA GLU A 54 -9.35 6.00 5.27
C GLU A 54 -10.45 7.07 5.15
N PRO A 55 -11.70 6.78 5.56
CA PRO A 55 -12.77 7.76 5.54
C PRO A 55 -12.48 8.83 6.59
N ALA A 56 -12.46 10.09 6.18
CA ALA A 56 -12.42 11.18 7.15
C ALA A 56 -13.37 12.30 6.77
N SER A 57 -13.93 12.92 7.80
CA SER A 57 -14.96 13.93 7.69
C SER A 57 -14.31 15.26 7.34
N ILE A 58 -14.48 15.70 6.10
CA ILE A 58 -14.04 17.04 5.66
C ILE A 58 -15.24 17.98 5.79
N ASP A 59 -15.08 19.13 6.44
CA ASP A 59 -16.16 20.12 6.51
C ASP A 59 -16.28 20.92 5.21
N ALA A 60 -16.76 20.27 4.15
CA ALA A 60 -16.89 20.85 2.81
C ALA A 60 -18.26 21.52 2.62
N ALA A 61 -18.27 22.82 2.30
CA ALA A 61 -19.45 23.52 1.79
C ALA A 61 -19.60 23.34 0.27
N SER A 62 -18.49 23.37 -0.47
CA SER A 62 -18.45 23.07 -1.91
C SER A 62 -17.11 22.45 -2.29
N TRP A 63 -17.08 21.75 -3.42
CA TRP A 63 -15.87 21.13 -3.95
C TRP A 63 -15.83 21.21 -5.48
N GLN A 64 -14.63 21.26 -6.04
CA GLN A 64 -14.40 21.27 -7.49
C GLN A 64 -13.11 20.52 -7.83
N ILE A 65 -13.15 19.69 -8.87
CA ILE A 65 -11.96 19.06 -9.43
C ILE A 65 -11.15 20.13 -10.18
N VAL A 66 -9.89 20.30 -9.78
CA VAL A 66 -8.93 21.25 -10.36
C VAL A 66 -8.08 20.55 -11.42
N SER A 67 -7.58 19.35 -11.10
CA SER A 67 -6.73 18.59 -11.99
C SER A 67 -7.01 17.09 -11.85
N VAL A 68 -6.80 16.35 -12.93
CA VAL A 68 -6.84 14.88 -12.96
C VAL A 68 -5.56 14.44 -13.67
N SER A 69 -4.77 13.58 -13.03
CA SER A 69 -3.57 13.02 -13.64
C SER A 69 -3.91 11.92 -14.65
N GLU A 70 -2.95 11.62 -15.53
CA GLU A 70 -3.10 10.48 -16.45
C GLU A 70 -3.14 9.16 -15.67
N GLU A 71 -3.91 8.21 -16.20
CA GLU A 71 -4.03 6.87 -15.63
C GLU A 71 -2.70 6.13 -15.73
N LYS A 72 -2.10 5.82 -14.59
CA LYS A 72 -0.91 4.96 -14.51
C LYS A 72 -1.38 3.52 -14.34
N ILE A 73 -0.88 2.64 -15.20
CA ILE A 73 -1.19 1.22 -15.17
C ILE A 73 0.11 0.49 -14.88
N ASP A 74 0.26 0.01 -13.66
CA ASP A 74 1.43 -0.71 -13.18
C ASP A 74 1.07 -2.17 -12.92
N PRO A 75 2.01 -3.13 -13.06
CA PRO A 75 1.78 -4.50 -12.63
C PRO A 75 1.54 -4.53 -11.12
N THR A 76 0.68 -5.45 -10.66
CA THR A 76 0.49 -5.65 -9.22
C THR A 76 1.75 -6.22 -8.56
N ASN A 77 2.03 -5.77 -7.34
CA ASN A 77 3.13 -6.25 -6.51
C ASN A 77 2.66 -7.27 -5.45
N LEU A 78 1.41 -7.74 -5.51
CA LEU A 78 0.84 -8.69 -4.54
C LEU A 78 1.68 -9.96 -4.41
N VAL A 79 2.09 -10.55 -5.54
CA VAL A 79 2.93 -11.76 -5.57
C VAL A 79 4.32 -11.49 -4.98
N GLU A 80 4.90 -10.34 -5.28
CA GLU A 80 6.22 -9.96 -4.76
C GLU A 80 6.18 -9.74 -3.25
N GLN A 81 5.16 -9.05 -2.76
CA GLN A 81 4.95 -8.83 -1.33
C GLN A 81 4.68 -10.13 -0.57
N GLY A 82 3.92 -11.07 -1.18
CA GLY A 82 3.66 -12.39 -0.58
C GLY A 82 4.93 -13.22 -0.46
N LYS A 83 5.79 -13.19 -1.48
CA LYS A 83 7.12 -13.83 -1.43
C LYS A 83 8.03 -13.18 -0.39
N ALA A 84 8.07 -11.84 -0.35
CA ALA A 84 8.89 -11.11 0.61
C ALA A 84 8.49 -11.44 2.07
N GLU A 85 7.20 -11.47 2.39
CA GLU A 85 6.73 -11.86 3.73
C GLU A 85 7.18 -13.28 4.10
N LEU A 86 7.07 -14.23 3.16
CA LEU A 86 7.48 -15.61 3.37
C LEU A 86 9.00 -15.74 3.55
N GLU A 87 9.79 -14.97 2.79
CA GLU A 87 11.24 -14.93 2.92
C GLU A 87 11.68 -14.34 4.26
N PHE A 88 11.10 -13.22 4.70
CA PHE A 88 11.41 -12.64 6.01
C PHE A 88 10.96 -13.55 7.15
N LYS A 89 9.82 -14.24 7.00
CA LYS A 89 9.38 -15.25 7.97
C LYS A 89 10.39 -16.39 8.08
N LYS A 90 10.87 -16.93 6.95
CA LYS A 90 11.90 -17.97 6.94
C LYS A 90 13.19 -17.51 7.61
N LYS A 91 13.70 -16.32 7.25
CA LYS A 91 14.89 -15.74 7.87
C LYS A 91 14.73 -15.58 9.38
N LEU A 92 13.56 -15.14 9.84
CA LEU A 92 13.27 -14.99 11.27
C LEU A 92 13.26 -16.36 11.98
N GLU A 93 12.59 -17.37 11.42
CA GLU A 93 12.52 -18.73 11.97
C GLU A 93 13.89 -19.42 12.00
N GLU A 94 14.67 -19.28 10.92
CA GLU A 94 16.05 -19.80 10.83
C GLU A 94 16.99 -19.12 11.85
N HIS A 95 16.74 -17.86 12.18
CA HIS A 95 17.54 -17.11 13.15
C HIS A 95 17.17 -17.38 14.63
N VAL A 96 16.09 -18.13 14.91
CA VAL A 96 15.76 -18.51 16.29
C VAL A 96 16.83 -19.45 16.86
N GLY A 97 17.29 -20.44 16.08
CA GLY A 97 18.32 -21.39 16.50
C GLY A 97 19.63 -20.73 16.93
N PRO A 98 20.26 -19.88 16.10
CA PRO A 98 21.47 -19.14 16.46
C PRO A 98 21.36 -18.31 17.75
N VAL A 99 20.19 -17.69 18.02
CA VAL A 99 19.97 -16.94 19.26
C VAL A 99 19.92 -17.89 20.46
N MET A 100 19.24 -19.03 20.34
CA MET A 100 19.18 -20.03 21.40
C MET A 100 20.55 -20.65 21.67
N ASP A 101 21.31 -20.98 20.64
CA ASP A 101 22.67 -21.52 20.78
C ASP A 101 23.61 -20.50 21.48
N ALA A 102 23.48 -19.21 21.15
CA ALA A 102 24.24 -18.14 21.80
C ALA A 102 23.80 -17.94 23.27
N GLU A 103 22.51 -18.08 23.56
CA GLU A 103 21.96 -18.02 24.92
C GLU A 103 22.45 -19.19 25.78
N ASP A 104 22.40 -20.42 25.26
CA ASP A 104 22.89 -21.62 25.93
C ASP A 104 24.41 -21.53 26.20
N ALA A 105 25.18 -21.02 25.24
CA ALA A 105 26.62 -20.78 25.41
C ALA A 105 26.91 -19.74 26.52
N LEU A 106 26.08 -18.69 26.61
CA LEU A 106 26.17 -17.69 27.67
C LEU A 106 25.84 -18.30 29.04
N TYR A 107 24.75 -19.08 29.16
CA TYR A 107 24.40 -19.75 30.41
C TYR A 107 25.49 -20.72 30.86
N GLY A 108 26.05 -21.53 29.95
CA GLY A 108 27.17 -22.41 30.26
C GLY A 108 28.40 -21.65 30.78
N ALA A 109 28.74 -20.51 30.16
CA ALA A 109 29.83 -19.66 30.63
C ALA A 109 29.55 -19.05 32.03
N GLN A 110 28.30 -18.65 32.30
CA GLN A 110 27.89 -18.14 33.61
C GLN A 110 27.93 -19.22 34.69
N GLU A 111 27.57 -20.46 34.37
CA GLU A 111 27.68 -21.60 35.30
C GLU A 111 29.15 -21.92 35.63
N GLU A 112 30.03 -21.94 34.63
CA GLU A 112 31.47 -22.09 34.84
C GLU A 112 32.04 -20.98 35.74
N GLN A 113 31.59 -19.73 35.55
CA GLN A 113 31.97 -18.61 36.41
C GLN A 113 31.51 -18.80 37.85
N LYS A 114 30.28 -19.29 38.07
CA LYS A 114 29.76 -19.61 39.42
C LYS A 114 30.52 -20.75 40.08
N ALA A 115 30.98 -21.74 39.30
CA ALA A 115 31.75 -22.87 39.80
C ALA A 115 33.22 -22.53 40.14
N ALA A 116 33.78 -21.46 39.55
CA ALA A 116 35.18 -21.08 39.72
C ALA A 116 35.52 -20.63 41.17
N ARG A 117 36.50 -21.29 41.80
CA ARG A 117 36.89 -21.03 43.21
C ARG A 117 38.15 -20.19 43.40
N THR A 118 39.05 -20.13 42.43
CA THR A 118 40.33 -19.40 42.52
C THR A 118 40.28 -18.06 41.78
N GLY A 119 41.07 -17.07 42.21
CA GLY A 119 41.07 -15.73 41.61
C GLY A 119 41.42 -15.71 40.12
N GLY A 120 42.40 -16.51 39.69
CA GLY A 120 42.76 -16.67 38.28
C GLY A 120 41.67 -17.33 37.44
N ALA A 121 41.02 -18.38 37.97
CA ALA A 121 39.91 -19.05 37.28
C ALA A 121 38.67 -18.13 37.14
N LYS A 122 38.38 -17.32 38.17
CA LYS A 122 37.30 -16.31 38.10
C LYS A 122 37.56 -15.24 37.05
N ALA A 123 38.81 -14.78 36.90
CA ALA A 123 39.16 -13.79 35.89
C ALA A 123 39.04 -14.35 34.46
N ALA A 124 39.45 -15.60 34.23
CA ALA A 124 39.29 -16.27 32.93
C ALA A 124 37.81 -16.54 32.60
N ALA A 125 37.04 -17.05 33.56
CA ALA A 125 35.61 -17.29 33.38
C ALA A 125 34.82 -15.99 33.14
N LYS A 126 35.21 -14.88 33.80
CA LYS A 126 34.62 -13.56 33.53
C LYS A 126 34.86 -13.12 32.09
N LYS A 127 36.08 -13.25 31.55
CA LYS A 127 36.35 -12.94 30.14
C LYS A 127 35.50 -13.77 29.19
N LYS A 128 35.34 -15.07 29.48
CA LYS A 128 34.48 -15.97 28.69
C LYS A 128 33.01 -15.55 28.74
N VAL A 129 32.51 -15.13 29.89
CA VAL A 129 31.15 -14.56 30.03
C VAL A 129 31.02 -13.28 29.20
N ASP A 130 31.97 -12.35 29.31
CA ASP A 130 31.93 -11.09 28.57
C ASP A 130 31.96 -11.32 27.04
N GLU A 131 32.75 -12.29 26.57
CA GLU A 131 32.81 -12.69 25.16
C GLU A 131 31.51 -13.34 24.67
N MET A 132 30.92 -14.25 25.45
CA MET A 132 29.66 -14.90 25.08
C MET A 132 28.46 -13.93 25.18
N GLN A 133 28.51 -12.99 26.13
CA GLN A 133 27.52 -11.92 26.24
C GLN A 133 27.53 -11.04 24.99
N ALA A 134 28.72 -10.65 24.52
CA ALA A 134 28.84 -9.85 23.30
C ALA A 134 28.28 -10.58 22.07
N LYS A 135 28.50 -11.90 21.94
CA LYS A 135 27.92 -12.70 20.86
C LYS A 135 26.39 -12.80 20.97
N PHE A 136 25.87 -13.07 22.15
CA PHE A 136 24.43 -13.11 22.39
C PHE A 136 23.76 -11.77 22.06
N ASP A 137 24.36 -10.65 22.48
CA ASP A 137 23.84 -9.31 22.20
C ASP A 137 23.81 -9.00 20.70
N GLN A 138 24.83 -9.44 19.95
CA GLN A 138 24.88 -9.31 18.48
C GLN A 138 23.76 -10.11 17.82
N GLU A 139 23.65 -11.40 18.12
CA GLU A 139 22.61 -12.27 17.55
C GLU A 139 21.20 -11.77 17.91
N ARG A 140 21.02 -11.25 19.13
CA ARG A 140 19.75 -10.68 19.58
C ARG A 140 19.39 -9.41 18.82
N GLU A 141 20.35 -8.56 18.49
CA GLU A 141 20.08 -7.35 17.71
C GLU A 141 19.73 -7.71 16.26
N VAL A 142 20.42 -8.69 15.65
CA VAL A 142 20.07 -9.19 14.32
C VAL A 142 18.67 -9.79 14.33
N HIS A 143 18.33 -10.61 15.33
CA HIS A 143 16.98 -11.17 15.48
C HIS A 143 15.91 -10.09 15.65
N ARG A 144 16.19 -9.04 16.43
CA ARG A 144 15.30 -7.89 16.58
C ARG A 144 15.11 -7.16 15.25
N GLN A 145 16.16 -6.98 14.46
CA GLN A 145 16.07 -6.35 13.15
C GLN A 145 15.24 -7.21 12.19
N LEU A 146 15.49 -8.52 12.13
CA LEU A 146 14.69 -9.45 11.32
C LEU A 146 13.21 -9.44 11.73
N GLN A 147 12.93 -9.33 13.03
CA GLN A 147 11.56 -9.22 13.53
C GLN A 147 10.89 -7.91 13.08
N ARG A 148 11.63 -6.79 13.06
CA ARG A 148 11.13 -5.51 12.53
C ARG A 148 10.85 -5.60 11.04
N ASP A 149 11.81 -6.12 10.26
CA ASP A 149 11.69 -6.25 8.82
C ASP A 149 10.51 -7.17 8.45
N TYR A 150 10.33 -8.28 9.16
CA TYR A 150 9.16 -9.15 9.01
C TYR A 150 7.84 -8.45 9.33
N ASN A 151 7.78 -7.70 10.44
CA ASN A 151 6.56 -6.98 10.82
C ASN A 151 6.22 -5.87 9.82
N GLU A 152 7.22 -5.16 9.28
CA GLU A 152 7.05 -4.14 8.25
C GLU A 152 6.56 -4.76 6.93
N ALA A 153 7.21 -5.85 6.48
CA ALA A 153 6.79 -6.58 5.28
C ALA A 153 5.37 -7.12 5.42
N LYS A 154 5.03 -7.70 6.58
CA LYS A 154 3.68 -8.19 6.89
C LYS A 154 2.65 -7.06 6.91
N ALA A 155 2.98 -5.91 7.51
CA ALA A 155 2.09 -4.76 7.53
C ALA A 155 1.86 -4.18 6.12
N ALA A 156 2.91 -4.08 5.31
CA ALA A 156 2.83 -3.63 3.92
C ALA A 156 2.00 -4.59 3.06
N ALA A 157 2.25 -5.89 3.19
CA ALA A 157 1.48 -6.94 2.51
C ALA A 157 0.00 -6.91 2.94
N GLN A 158 -0.29 -6.80 4.24
CA GLN A 158 -1.65 -6.73 4.73
C GLN A 158 -2.37 -5.48 4.22
N LYS A 159 -1.71 -4.31 4.23
CA LYS A 159 -2.27 -3.07 3.69
C LYS A 159 -2.64 -3.23 2.21
N GLU A 160 -1.77 -3.83 1.41
CA GLU A 160 -2.04 -4.04 -0.02
C GLU A 160 -3.16 -5.08 -0.24
N ARG A 161 -3.23 -6.14 0.57
CA ARG A 161 -4.37 -7.08 0.59
C ARG A 161 -5.68 -6.37 0.88
N ASP A 162 -5.71 -5.55 1.92
CA ASP A 162 -6.93 -4.86 2.32
C ASP A 162 -7.40 -3.89 1.23
N ILE A 163 -6.48 -3.13 0.62
CA ILE A 163 -6.77 -2.23 -0.49
C ILE A 163 -7.29 -3.00 -1.72
N SER A 164 -6.67 -4.12 -2.06
CA SER A 164 -7.05 -4.92 -3.23
C SER A 164 -8.40 -5.63 -3.02
N ILE A 165 -8.65 -6.25 -1.85
CA ILE A 165 -9.96 -6.81 -1.48
C ILE A 165 -11.04 -5.73 -1.55
N PHE A 166 -10.75 -4.55 -1.00
CA PHE A 166 -11.69 -3.43 -0.97
C PHE A 166 -12.03 -2.91 -2.37
N SER A 167 -11.05 -2.85 -3.27
CA SER A 167 -11.28 -2.51 -4.67
C SER A 167 -12.11 -3.58 -5.38
N LEU A 168 -11.91 -4.86 -5.07
CA LEU A 168 -12.66 -5.96 -5.67
C LEU A 168 -14.08 -6.13 -5.11
N ASP A 169 -14.46 -5.38 -4.08
CA ASP A 169 -15.74 -5.51 -3.35
C ASP A 169 -16.00 -6.94 -2.85
N ALA A 170 -14.92 -7.65 -2.53
CA ALA A 170 -14.97 -9.00 -1.99
C ALA A 170 -14.95 -8.95 -0.46
N ARG A 171 -15.58 -9.93 0.19
CA ARG A 171 -15.47 -10.09 1.65
C ARG A 171 -14.12 -10.66 2.04
N ASP A 172 -13.65 -11.64 1.28
CA ASP A 172 -12.36 -12.30 1.45
C ASP A 172 -11.97 -12.98 0.13
N ILE A 173 -10.66 -13.01 -0.16
CA ILE A 173 -10.07 -13.73 -1.29
C ILE A 173 -8.81 -14.43 -0.75
N PRO A 174 -8.90 -15.73 -0.41
CA PRO A 174 -7.82 -16.43 0.29
C PRO A 174 -6.48 -16.42 -0.44
N ASN A 175 -6.49 -16.47 -1.78
CA ASN A 175 -5.31 -16.50 -2.64
C ASN A 175 -4.97 -15.13 -3.23
N ILE A 176 -5.38 -14.01 -2.61
CA ILE A 176 -5.21 -12.68 -3.21
C ILE A 176 -3.74 -12.33 -3.49
N MET A 177 -2.84 -12.82 -2.64
CA MET A 177 -1.38 -12.61 -2.79
C MET A 177 -0.79 -13.35 -3.98
N ASP A 178 -1.49 -14.35 -4.52
CA ASP A 178 -1.05 -15.12 -5.68
C ASP A 178 -1.65 -14.60 -7.00
N LEU A 179 -2.54 -13.60 -6.92
CA LEU A 179 -3.20 -13.05 -8.10
C LEU A 179 -2.27 -12.12 -8.88
N THR A 180 -2.27 -12.29 -10.20
CA THR A 180 -1.55 -11.43 -11.14
C THR A 180 -2.50 -10.40 -11.74
N GLY A 181 -1.98 -9.29 -12.27
CA GLY A 181 -2.83 -8.27 -12.86
C GLY A 181 -2.23 -6.88 -12.85
N THR A 182 -3.10 -5.87 -12.99
CA THR A 182 -2.71 -4.47 -13.09
C THR A 182 -3.38 -3.62 -12.01
N VAL A 183 -2.63 -2.64 -11.53
CA VAL A 183 -3.11 -1.58 -10.63
C VAL A 183 -3.21 -0.31 -11.45
N HIS A 184 -4.42 0.22 -11.52
CA HIS A 184 -4.73 1.48 -12.17
C HIS A 184 -4.74 2.56 -11.09
N THR A 185 -3.86 3.55 -11.23
CA THR A 185 -3.71 4.66 -10.27
C THR A 185 -3.99 5.99 -10.94
N LYS A 186 -4.72 6.86 -10.24
CA LYS A 186 -4.99 8.24 -10.64
C LYS A 186 -4.90 9.17 -9.44
N ASP A 187 -4.37 10.36 -9.67
CA ASP A 187 -4.36 11.43 -8.69
C ASP A 187 -5.33 12.52 -9.15
N VAL A 188 -6.17 12.99 -8.24
CA VAL A 188 -7.19 14.00 -8.53
C VAL A 188 -7.06 15.12 -7.52
N ASP A 189 -6.69 16.31 -8.00
CA ASP A 189 -6.64 17.49 -7.14
C ASP A 189 -8.04 18.10 -7.07
N VAL A 190 -8.57 18.20 -5.85
CA VAL A 190 -9.89 18.72 -5.54
C VAL A 190 -9.74 19.94 -4.65
N LYS A 191 -10.23 21.09 -5.12
CA LYS A 191 -10.38 22.28 -4.28
C LYS A 191 -11.64 22.14 -3.46
N ILE A 192 -11.50 22.18 -2.14
CA ILE A 192 -12.58 22.09 -1.17
C ILE A 192 -12.71 23.45 -0.50
N THR A 193 -13.90 24.03 -0.54
CA THR A 193 -14.22 25.26 0.19
C THR A 193 -14.98 24.86 1.45
N GLY A 194 -14.41 25.16 2.62
CA GLY A 194 -15.01 24.88 3.91
C GLY A 194 -16.18 25.81 4.23
N LYS A 195 -16.97 25.46 5.26
CA LYS A 195 -18.06 26.31 5.75
C LYS A 195 -17.57 27.65 6.30
N ASP A 196 -16.32 27.69 6.75
CA ASP A 196 -15.64 28.90 7.23
C ASP A 196 -15.17 29.81 6.07
N GLY A 197 -15.49 29.47 4.82
CA GLY A 197 -15.10 30.21 3.62
C GLY A 197 -13.66 30.00 3.17
N GLN A 198 -12.85 29.26 3.92
CA GLN A 198 -11.48 28.90 3.54
C GLN A 198 -11.49 27.83 2.45
N ALA A 199 -10.69 28.02 1.40
CA ALA A 199 -10.54 27.04 0.34
C ALA A 199 -9.15 26.40 0.39
N GLN A 200 -9.11 25.06 0.44
CA GLN A 200 -7.89 24.26 0.45
C GLN A 200 -7.96 23.22 -0.67
N THR A 201 -6.84 23.00 -1.34
CA THR A 201 -6.72 21.95 -2.37
C THR A 201 -6.20 20.66 -1.72
N TYR A 202 -6.84 19.53 -2.04
CA TYR A 202 -6.45 18.19 -1.60
C TYR A 202 -6.23 17.29 -2.81
N ARG A 203 -5.18 16.48 -2.79
CA ARG A 203 -4.90 15.44 -3.77
C ARG A 203 -5.46 14.12 -3.29
N PHE A 204 -6.43 13.59 -4.01
CA PHE A 204 -7.00 12.26 -3.77
C PHE A 204 -6.26 11.23 -4.62
N ASN A 205 -5.71 10.19 -3.97
CA ASN A 205 -5.14 9.04 -4.67
C ASN A 205 -6.23 7.98 -4.87
N LEU A 206 -6.61 7.77 -6.12
CA LEU A 206 -7.57 6.78 -6.54
C LEU A 206 -6.82 5.56 -7.06
N ARG A 207 -7.26 4.37 -6.64
CA ARG A 207 -6.75 3.10 -7.17
C ARG A 207 -7.87 2.18 -7.60
N ARG A 208 -7.57 1.31 -8.56
CA ARG A 208 -8.42 0.22 -9.01
C ARG A 208 -7.57 -0.99 -9.36
N TYR A 209 -7.98 -2.16 -8.89
CA TYR A 209 -7.28 -3.42 -9.14
C TYR A 209 -8.02 -4.20 -10.23
N GLU A 210 -7.30 -4.62 -11.25
CA GLU A 210 -7.76 -5.61 -12.22
C GLU A 210 -6.89 -6.86 -12.05
N LEU A 211 -7.41 -7.84 -11.31
CA LEU A 211 -6.69 -9.05 -10.93
C LEU A 211 -7.23 -10.26 -11.69
N LYS A 212 -6.36 -11.25 -11.89
CA LYS A 212 -6.69 -12.52 -12.52
C LYS A 212 -6.20 -13.65 -11.64
N ASP A 213 -7.10 -14.59 -11.40
CA ASP A 213 -6.77 -15.89 -10.84
C ASP A 213 -6.41 -16.82 -12.00
N GLU A 214 -5.12 -17.18 -12.10
CA GLU A 214 -4.65 -18.09 -13.16
C GLU A 214 -5.10 -19.53 -12.92
N ALA A 215 -5.23 -19.95 -11.65
CA ALA A 215 -5.65 -21.31 -11.29
C ALA A 215 -7.14 -21.54 -11.57
N ALA A 216 -7.98 -20.54 -11.26
CA ALA A 216 -9.42 -20.59 -11.51
C ALA A 216 -9.84 -20.01 -12.88
N ASN A 217 -8.89 -19.46 -13.65
CA ASN A 217 -9.11 -18.66 -14.85
C ASN A 217 -10.20 -17.58 -14.67
N LEU A 218 -10.23 -16.94 -13.50
CA LEU A 218 -11.25 -15.96 -13.12
C LEU A 218 -10.67 -14.54 -13.15
N ALA A 219 -11.20 -13.70 -14.03
CA ALA A 219 -10.88 -12.28 -14.05
C ALA A 219 -11.75 -11.52 -13.04
N ARG A 220 -11.12 -10.75 -12.15
CA ARG A 220 -11.74 -9.91 -11.13
C ARG A 220 -11.45 -8.45 -11.45
N ARG A 221 -12.49 -7.70 -11.81
CA ARG A 221 -12.38 -6.26 -12.09
C ARG A 221 -12.88 -5.48 -10.89
N GLY A 222 -12.00 -4.71 -10.28
CA GLY A 222 -12.33 -3.87 -9.14
C GLY A 222 -13.00 -2.55 -9.54
N ARG A 223 -13.56 -1.88 -8.54
CA ARG A 223 -14.00 -0.48 -8.58
C ARG A 223 -12.85 0.45 -8.20
N TRP A 224 -13.00 1.71 -8.62
CA TRP A 224 -12.15 2.79 -8.13
C TRP A 224 -12.45 3.08 -6.67
N ILE A 225 -11.40 3.19 -5.87
CA ILE A 225 -11.46 3.46 -4.43
C ILE A 225 -10.53 4.62 -4.09
N ILE A 226 -10.87 5.36 -3.03
CA ILE A 226 -10.01 6.41 -2.48
C ILE A 226 -9.08 5.74 -1.46
N VAL A 227 -7.79 5.72 -1.76
CA VAL A 227 -6.78 5.12 -0.86
C VAL A 227 -6.40 6.10 0.23
N LYS A 228 -6.11 7.34 -0.16
CA LYS A 228 -5.74 8.43 0.73
C LYS A 228 -6.01 9.77 0.08
N TYR A 229 -5.98 10.83 0.87
CA TYR A 229 -5.96 12.19 0.35
C TYR A 229 -5.09 13.09 1.24
N GLU A 230 -4.38 14.02 0.61
CA GLU A 230 -3.37 14.87 1.26
C GLU A 230 -3.53 16.32 0.80
N PRO A 231 -3.29 17.32 1.66
CA PRO A 231 -3.34 18.72 1.24
C PRO A 231 -2.23 19.01 0.23
N VAL A 232 -2.57 19.71 -0.85
CA VAL A 232 -1.60 20.24 -1.82
C VAL A 232 -1.10 21.57 -1.28
N ALA A 233 0.21 21.64 -1.02
CA ALA A 233 0.90 22.86 -0.58
C ALA A 233 0.95 23.92 -1.68
#